data_AF-A0A2K9DY89-F1
#
_entry.id   AF-A0A2K9DY89-F1
#
_cell.length_a   1.000
_cell.length_b   1.000
_cell.length_c   1.000
_cell.angle_alpha   90.00
_cell.angle_beta   90.00
_cell.angle_gamma   90.00
#
_symmetry.space_group_name_H-M   'P 1'
#
loop_
_entity.id
_entity.type
_entity.pdbx_description
1 polymer ?
#
loop_
_entity_poly.entity_id
_entity_poly.type
_entity_poly.pdbx_seq_one_letter_code
_entity_poly.pdbx_strand_id
1 'polypeptide(L)'
;MQGIVRHTLRNLNSMDAVDDVIAASKAWVDGDTVILDFQRLHTTWPDTTVSLAAALDYLRTHRRMKFIPDHLHFNQSKTWLHAPRAISELSKNDYPTNVVWRYDSEREAQLLADAFMKSLTDLVVCESGVIDTLNWCIYEVLDNVFQHSHADRGFVMMQVHTRNRTCVLGVTDTGRGIHRAMVDAAHGSSVDPTRVRTADSAIAHALEQGVTSKGKDNQGNGLHGLRRAVEINGGQLSVRSGRGSWRYRDAAVTTAIDVRRPLLDANSSHSTTVDWRLDCAKAVSINEALGRPEIESAVLEAITTAEDYYRIDATELEALVGSRQHGSEVRTRIRNYVTAGAGQVVLDLRGIPLVSSSFADEVMGKLALEMGELEFRRTIFVDGASPVNRGLIERAIELRLQSGT
;
A
#
# COMPACT_ATOMS: atom_id res chain seq x y z
N MET A 1 14.93 26.35 28.62
CA MET A 1 15.17 25.23 29.55
C MET A 1 14.42 24.04 28.94
N GLN A 2 15.11 22.95 28.61
CA GLN A 2 14.44 21.77 28.03
C GLN A 2 13.50 21.18 29.09
N GLY A 3 12.22 21.07 28.75
CA GLY A 3 11.16 20.60 29.64
C GLY A 3 10.70 19.19 29.32
N ILE A 4 10.00 18.59 30.28
CA ILE A 4 9.19 17.39 30.05
C ILE A 4 7.75 17.84 29.89
N VAL A 5 7.15 17.55 28.74
CA VAL A 5 5.75 17.85 28.44
C VAL A 5 5.00 16.53 28.31
N ARG A 6 3.74 16.47 28.75
CA ARG A 6 2.86 15.33 28.52
C ARG A 6 1.70 15.73 27.61
N HIS A 7 1.42 14.92 26.61
CA HIS A 7 0.29 15.11 25.71
C HIS A 7 -0.46 13.78 25.53
N THR A 8 -1.76 13.78 25.84
CA THR A 8 -2.63 12.63 25.65
C THR A 8 -3.18 12.61 24.24
N LEU A 9 -2.76 11.62 23.46
CA LEU A 9 -3.21 11.41 22.09
C LEU A 9 -4.68 10.98 22.08
N ARG A 10 -5.50 11.60 21.23
CA ARG A 10 -6.88 11.15 20.96
C ARG A 10 -6.86 9.87 20.11
N ASN A 11 -7.98 9.15 20.06
CA ASN A 11 -8.07 8.01 19.15
C ASN A 11 -7.83 8.44 17.69
N LEU A 12 -7.06 7.66 16.92
CA LEU A 12 -6.75 7.92 15.51
C LEU A 12 -7.89 7.45 14.59
N ASN A 13 -9.08 8.00 14.78
CA ASN A 13 -10.25 7.76 13.93
C ASN A 13 -10.53 8.90 12.94
N SER A 14 -9.89 10.06 13.15
CA SER A 14 -9.90 11.18 12.23
C SER A 14 -8.56 11.90 12.25
N MET A 15 -8.29 12.64 11.20
CA MET A 15 -7.10 13.48 11.09
C MET A 15 -7.10 14.66 12.10
N ASP A 16 -8.21 14.92 12.81
CA ASP A 16 -8.26 15.94 13.85
C ASP A 16 -7.37 15.57 15.04
N ALA A 17 -7.18 14.27 15.30
CA ALA A 17 -6.26 13.79 16.33
C ALA A 17 -4.80 14.12 15.98
N VAL A 18 -4.45 14.06 14.69
CA VAL A 18 -3.12 14.47 14.19
C VAL A 18 -2.97 15.99 14.28
N ASP A 19 -4.00 16.73 13.87
CA ASP A 19 -4.00 18.19 13.96
C ASP A 19 -3.92 18.69 15.41
N ASP A 20 -4.52 17.99 16.38
CA ASP A 20 -4.42 18.28 17.82
C ASP A 20 -2.96 18.20 18.32
N VAL A 21 -2.21 17.19 17.87
CA VAL A 21 -0.77 17.06 18.16
C VAL A 21 0.02 18.19 17.53
N ILE A 22 -0.24 18.51 16.26
CA ILE A 22 0.46 19.60 15.56
C ILE A 22 0.16 20.95 16.23
N ALA A 23 -1.10 21.20 16.62
CA ALA A 23 -1.49 22.40 17.35
C ALA A 23 -0.80 22.49 18.71
N ALA A 24 -0.87 21.41 19.51
CA ALA A 24 -0.21 21.35 20.81
C ALA A 24 1.30 21.59 20.70
N SER A 25 1.92 21.09 19.63
CA SER A 25 3.36 21.26 19.39
C SER A 25 3.80 22.71 19.31
N LYS A 26 2.92 23.64 18.93
CA LYS A 26 3.25 25.07 18.83
C LYS A 26 3.54 25.71 20.20
N ALA A 27 3.06 25.11 21.29
CA ALA A 27 3.34 25.56 22.65
C ALA A 27 4.59 24.90 23.26
N TRP A 28 5.13 23.86 22.64
CA TRP A 28 6.33 23.16 23.13
C TRP A 28 7.59 23.90 22.70
N VAL A 29 8.67 23.74 23.45
CA VAL A 29 9.98 24.34 23.17
C VAL A 29 10.86 23.34 22.40
N ASP A 30 11.71 23.86 21.51
CA ASP A 30 12.66 23.03 20.76
C ASP A 30 13.58 22.26 21.72
N GLY A 31 13.75 20.96 21.46
CA GLY A 31 14.50 20.05 22.33
C GLY A 31 13.70 19.47 23.51
N ASP A 32 12.43 19.83 23.69
CA ASP A 32 11.59 19.23 24.74
C ASP A 32 11.45 17.72 24.58
N THR A 33 11.29 17.05 25.72
CA THR A 33 10.88 15.64 25.77
C THR A 33 9.38 15.56 26.01
N VAL A 34 8.66 15.02 25.04
CA VAL A 34 7.21 14.87 25.04
C VAL A 34 6.86 13.42 25.35
N ILE A 35 6.17 13.20 26.47
CA ILE A 35 5.52 11.93 26.78
C ILE A 35 4.20 11.91 26.02
N LEU A 36 4.12 11.06 24.99
CA LEU A 36 2.89 10.82 24.23
C LEU A 36 2.12 9.69 24.90
N ASP A 37 0.99 10.04 25.48
CA ASP A 37 0.14 9.12 26.21
C ASP A 37 -0.95 8.55 25.30
N PHE A 38 -0.84 7.25 25.02
CA PHE A 38 -1.66 6.48 24.09
C PHE A 38 -2.87 5.81 24.75
N GLN A 39 -3.21 6.16 26.00
CA GLN A 39 -4.33 5.52 26.74
C GLN A 39 -5.69 5.56 26.02
N ARG A 40 -5.90 6.51 25.09
CA ARG A 40 -7.13 6.64 24.28
C ARG A 40 -7.00 6.12 22.86
N LEU A 41 -5.86 5.55 22.50
CA LEU A 41 -5.68 4.90 21.21
C LEU A 41 -6.41 3.56 21.25
N HIS A 42 -7.34 3.35 20.33
CA HIS A 42 -8.11 2.11 20.21
C HIS A 42 -7.96 1.51 18.81
N THR A 43 -7.91 2.36 17.79
CA THR A 43 -7.85 1.96 16.38
C THR A 43 -6.71 2.68 15.67
N THR A 44 -6.11 2.01 14.69
CA THR A 44 -5.09 2.56 13.81
C THR A 44 -5.52 2.34 12.37
N TRP A 45 -5.66 3.43 11.62
CA TRP A 45 -5.93 3.44 10.18
C TRP A 45 -4.72 3.99 9.43
N PRO A 46 -4.46 3.58 8.18
CA PRO A 46 -3.26 3.99 7.46
C PRO A 46 -3.11 5.49 7.42
N ASP A 47 -4.10 6.23 6.91
CA ASP A 47 -4.12 7.70 6.83
C ASP A 47 -3.61 8.43 8.07
N THR A 48 -4.26 8.22 9.21
CA THR A 48 -4.01 8.91 10.48
C THR A 48 -2.73 8.42 11.14
N THR A 49 -2.42 7.13 11.01
CA THR A 49 -1.22 6.53 11.60
C THR A 49 0.04 7.03 10.88
N VAL A 50 0.05 7.04 9.54
CA VAL A 50 1.19 7.56 8.77
C VAL A 50 1.34 9.07 8.92
N SER A 51 0.22 9.80 9.02
CA SER A 51 0.25 11.25 9.19
C SER A 51 0.79 11.66 10.55
N LEU A 52 0.40 10.95 11.62
CA LEU A 52 0.99 11.16 12.94
C LEU A 52 2.48 10.83 12.93
N ALA A 53 2.86 9.67 12.38
CA ALA A 53 4.25 9.26 12.28
C ALA A 53 5.13 10.31 11.56
N ALA A 54 4.66 10.81 10.41
CA ALA A 54 5.30 11.85 9.64
C ALA A 54 5.43 13.16 10.43
N ALA A 55 4.37 13.57 11.14
CA ALA A 55 4.40 14.76 12.00
C ALA A 55 5.42 14.62 13.16
N LEU A 56 5.47 13.46 13.81
CA LEU A 56 6.42 13.20 14.88
C LEU A 56 7.87 13.19 14.35
N ASP A 57 8.12 12.57 13.20
CA ASP A 57 9.44 12.60 12.55
C ASP A 57 9.88 14.01 12.18
N TYR A 58 8.96 14.82 11.61
CA TYR A 58 9.22 16.22 11.33
C TYR A 58 9.67 17.00 12.57
N LEU A 59 8.93 16.84 13.69
CA LEU A 59 9.23 17.50 14.95
C LEU A 59 10.55 17.03 15.57
N ARG A 60 10.90 15.75 15.43
CA ARG A 60 12.22 15.23 15.83
C ARG A 60 13.34 15.89 15.05
N THR A 61 13.19 15.96 13.73
CA THR A 61 14.26 16.42 12.82
C THR A 61 14.45 17.94 12.89
N HIS A 62 13.37 18.70 12.82
CA HIS A 62 13.44 20.16 12.68
C HIS A 62 13.42 20.89 14.03
N ARG A 63 12.79 20.31 15.05
CA ARG A 63 12.65 20.93 16.39
C ARG A 63 13.39 20.17 17.49
N ARG A 64 14.15 19.13 17.13
CA ARG A 64 14.97 18.29 18.04
C ARG A 64 14.17 17.69 19.19
N MET A 65 12.85 17.52 19.02
CA MET A 65 11.98 16.99 20.06
C MET A 65 12.24 15.50 20.28
N LYS A 66 12.07 15.03 21.52
CA LYS A 66 12.11 13.61 21.86
C LYS A 66 10.70 13.15 22.21
N PHE A 67 10.28 12.01 21.70
CA PHE A 67 8.96 11.45 22.01
C PHE A 67 9.12 10.12 22.74
N ILE A 68 8.50 10.01 23.91
CA ILE A 68 8.49 8.78 24.72
C ILE A 68 7.05 8.27 24.73
N PRO A 69 6.77 7.07 24.21
CA PRO A 69 5.43 6.51 24.26
C PRO A 69 5.08 6.06 25.69
N ASP A 70 3.86 6.34 26.12
CA ASP A 70 3.27 5.87 27.37
C ASP A 70 1.89 5.26 27.10
N HIS A 71 1.50 4.24 27.86
CA HIS A 71 0.27 3.44 27.65
C HIS A 71 0.08 2.89 26.22
N LEU A 72 1.16 2.65 25.47
CA LEU A 72 1.08 2.05 24.14
C LEU A 72 0.87 0.53 24.25
N HIS A 73 -0.30 0.04 23.89
CA HIS A 73 -0.61 -1.39 23.96
C HIS A 73 0.16 -2.21 22.92
N PHE A 74 0.40 -3.48 23.22
CA PHE A 74 1.20 -4.41 22.37
C PHE A 74 0.77 -4.46 20.89
N ASN A 75 -0.54 -4.47 20.61
CA ASN A 75 -1.01 -4.50 19.22
C ASN A 75 -0.75 -3.17 18.49
N GLN A 76 -0.77 -2.05 19.21
CA GLN A 76 -0.49 -0.71 18.66
C GLN A 76 1.02 -0.50 18.49
N SER A 77 1.85 -1.05 19.37
CA SER A 77 3.31 -0.97 19.22
C SER A 77 3.80 -1.66 17.96
N LYS A 78 3.08 -2.69 17.47
CA LYS A 78 3.38 -3.35 16.20
C LYS A 78 3.19 -2.46 14.97
N THR A 79 2.46 -1.35 15.07
CA THR A 79 2.33 -0.43 13.93
C THR A 79 3.52 0.47 13.75
N TRP A 80 4.41 0.56 14.74
CA TRP A 80 5.58 1.43 14.70
C TRP A 80 5.24 2.91 14.44
N LEU A 81 4.00 3.34 14.73
CA LEU A 81 3.55 4.72 14.50
C LEU A 81 4.43 5.77 15.19
N HIS A 82 4.98 5.43 16.35
CA HIS A 82 5.80 6.34 17.13
C HIS A 82 7.26 6.32 16.67
N ALA A 83 7.71 5.27 15.98
CA ALA A 83 9.08 5.12 15.50
C ALA A 83 9.07 4.34 14.18
N PRO A 84 8.75 5.00 13.05
CA PRO A 84 8.62 4.34 11.75
C PRO A 84 9.86 3.54 11.39
N ARG A 85 9.67 2.35 10.83
CA ARG A 85 10.77 1.48 10.44
C ARG A 85 11.40 1.93 9.14
N ALA A 86 12.72 1.82 9.03
CA ALA A 86 13.43 2.05 7.78
C ALA A 86 13.37 0.80 6.88
N ILE A 87 13.44 0.99 5.57
CA ILE A 87 13.39 -0.13 4.60
C ILE A 87 14.55 -1.11 4.79
N SER A 88 15.70 -0.65 5.30
CA SER A 88 16.82 -1.51 5.66
C SER A 88 16.51 -2.57 6.71
N GLU A 89 15.42 -2.39 7.47
CA GLU A 89 14.95 -3.35 8.47
C GLU A 89 13.91 -4.34 7.93
N LEU A 90 13.53 -4.23 6.64
CA LEU A 90 12.59 -5.13 6.00
C LEU A 90 13.21 -6.52 5.86
N SER A 91 12.56 -7.52 6.48
CA SER A 91 12.91 -8.92 6.32
C SER A 91 12.28 -9.47 5.05
N LYS A 92 13.03 -10.30 4.30
CA LYS A 92 12.51 -10.96 3.09
C LYS A 92 11.29 -11.85 3.34
N ASN A 93 11.16 -12.38 4.56
CA ASN A 93 10.14 -13.37 4.92
C ASN A 93 8.93 -12.76 5.64
N ASP A 94 8.96 -11.47 5.97
CA ASP A 94 7.88 -10.82 6.71
C ASP A 94 7.00 -9.99 5.77
N TYR A 95 5.70 -9.98 6.03
CA TYR A 95 4.78 -9.06 5.35
C TYR A 95 4.89 -7.66 5.97
N PRO A 96 5.24 -6.59 5.20
CA PRO A 96 5.33 -5.22 5.70
C PRO A 96 3.99 -4.59 6.11
N THR A 97 2.88 -5.33 6.05
CA THR A 97 1.54 -4.81 6.38
C THR A 97 1.40 -4.41 7.85
N ASN A 98 0.47 -3.51 8.14
CA ASN A 98 0.16 -3.01 9.49
C ASN A 98 1.32 -2.30 10.18
N VAL A 99 2.37 -1.90 9.45
CA VAL A 99 3.54 -1.19 9.95
C VAL A 99 3.69 0.13 9.20
N VAL A 100 4.07 1.19 9.91
CA VAL A 100 4.50 2.44 9.28
C VAL A 100 5.96 2.32 8.87
N TRP A 101 6.20 2.45 7.57
CA TRP A 101 7.52 2.47 6.97
C TRP A 101 7.90 3.88 6.57
N ARG A 102 9.17 4.20 6.76
CA ARG A 102 9.85 5.38 6.25
C ARG A 102 10.73 4.96 5.08
N TYR A 103 10.68 5.70 4.00
CA TYR A 103 11.53 5.51 2.84
C TYR A 103 12.16 6.85 2.43
N ASP A 104 13.45 6.81 2.12
CA ASP A 104 14.29 8.00 1.92
C ASP A 104 14.75 8.15 0.45
N SER A 105 14.34 7.25 -0.46
CA SER A 105 14.62 7.34 -1.90
C SER A 105 13.59 6.62 -2.79
N GLU A 106 13.58 6.94 -4.09
CA GLU A 106 12.76 6.24 -5.11
C GLU A 106 13.05 4.73 -5.15
N ARG A 107 14.32 4.34 -4.98
CA ARG A 107 14.71 2.93 -4.90
C ARG A 107 14.09 2.23 -3.69
N GLU A 108 14.06 2.90 -2.54
CA GLU A 108 13.42 2.36 -1.33
C GLU A 108 11.90 2.30 -1.47
N ALA A 109 11.28 3.27 -2.15
CA ALA A 109 9.88 3.21 -2.51
C ALA A 109 9.56 1.98 -3.36
N GLN A 110 10.41 1.68 -4.36
CA GLN A 110 10.27 0.49 -5.20
C GLN A 110 10.34 -0.82 -4.40
N LEU A 111 11.39 -0.98 -3.57
CA LEU A 111 11.52 -2.17 -2.72
C LEU A 111 10.32 -2.39 -1.81
N LEU A 112 9.74 -1.31 -1.29
CA LEU A 112 8.57 -1.39 -0.44
C LEU A 112 7.29 -1.70 -1.22
N ALA A 113 7.13 -1.12 -2.42
CA ALA A 113 6.03 -1.43 -3.32
C ALA A 113 6.01 -2.92 -3.68
N ASP A 114 7.16 -3.50 -4.04
CA ASP A 114 7.29 -4.93 -4.33
C ASP A 114 6.89 -5.79 -3.13
N ALA A 115 7.34 -5.43 -1.93
CA ALA A 115 7.01 -6.16 -0.71
C ALA A 115 5.51 -6.04 -0.33
N PHE A 116 4.89 -4.90 -0.59
CA PHE A 116 3.44 -4.74 -0.48
C PHE A 116 2.71 -5.60 -1.52
N MET A 117 3.15 -5.61 -2.77
CA MET A 117 2.53 -6.43 -3.81
C MET A 117 2.64 -7.91 -3.48
N LYS A 118 3.78 -8.39 -3.00
CA LYS A 118 3.93 -9.76 -2.48
C LYS A 118 2.92 -10.05 -1.36
N SER A 119 2.76 -9.13 -0.41
CA SER A 119 1.78 -9.28 0.67
C SER A 119 0.35 -9.39 0.14
N LEU A 120 0.00 -8.55 -0.83
CA LEU A 120 -1.32 -8.57 -1.44
C LEU A 120 -1.56 -9.91 -2.16
N THR A 121 -0.62 -10.34 -3.01
CA THR A 121 -0.75 -11.56 -3.82
C THR A 121 -0.80 -12.83 -2.99
N ASP A 122 -0.17 -12.84 -1.82
CA ASP A 122 -0.11 -14.00 -0.93
C ASP A 122 -1.30 -14.06 0.04
N LEU A 123 -1.85 -12.91 0.45
CA LEU A 123 -2.82 -12.85 1.54
C LEU A 123 -4.28 -12.71 1.08
N VAL A 124 -4.53 -12.17 -0.12
CA VAL A 124 -5.89 -11.88 -0.60
C VAL A 124 -6.07 -12.31 -2.05
N VAL A 125 -7.18 -13.02 -2.30
CA VAL A 125 -7.62 -13.30 -3.66
C VAL A 125 -8.17 -12.01 -4.28
N CYS A 126 -7.66 -11.68 -5.47
CA CYS A 126 -7.97 -10.50 -6.24
C CYS A 126 -8.80 -10.86 -7.48
N GLU A 127 -9.78 -10.04 -7.84
CA GLU A 127 -10.41 -10.08 -9.16
C GLU A 127 -9.49 -9.52 -10.24
N SER A 128 -9.88 -9.72 -11.50
CA SER A 128 -9.12 -9.27 -12.67
C SER A 128 -8.73 -7.78 -12.60
N GLY A 129 -7.46 -7.52 -12.93
CA GLY A 129 -6.83 -6.21 -13.01
C GLY A 129 -6.59 -5.48 -11.68
N VAL A 130 -7.05 -6.01 -10.53
CA VAL A 130 -6.79 -5.42 -9.20
C VAL A 130 -5.29 -5.37 -8.89
N ILE A 131 -4.54 -6.43 -9.22
CA ILE A 131 -3.10 -6.53 -8.92
C ILE A 131 -2.32 -5.49 -9.72
N ASP A 132 -2.55 -5.37 -11.01
CA ASP A 132 -1.90 -4.36 -11.86
C ASP A 132 -2.24 -2.94 -11.43
N THR A 133 -3.52 -2.72 -11.11
CA THR A 133 -4.02 -1.43 -10.67
C THR A 133 -3.36 -1.01 -9.35
N LEU A 134 -3.28 -1.92 -8.36
CA LEU A 134 -2.61 -1.62 -7.09
C LEU A 134 -1.11 -1.44 -7.28
N ASN A 135 -0.46 -2.27 -8.09
CA ASN A 135 0.96 -2.14 -8.39
C ASN A 135 1.25 -0.72 -8.91
N TRP A 136 0.57 -0.32 -9.99
CA TRP A 136 0.75 1.00 -10.58
C TRP A 136 0.43 2.12 -9.58
N CYS A 137 -0.70 2.06 -8.88
CA CYS A 137 -1.12 3.10 -7.93
C CYS A 137 -0.12 3.26 -6.77
N ILE A 138 0.39 2.16 -6.21
CA ILE A 138 1.37 2.20 -5.12
C ILE A 138 2.64 2.88 -5.59
N TYR A 139 3.19 2.44 -6.72
CA TYR A 139 4.40 3.03 -7.30
C TYR A 139 4.25 4.53 -7.54
N GLU A 140 3.19 4.95 -8.23
CA GLU A 140 2.94 6.36 -8.56
C GLU A 140 2.79 7.22 -7.31
N VAL A 141 2.04 6.78 -6.30
CA VAL A 141 1.82 7.57 -5.09
C VAL A 141 3.09 7.66 -4.24
N LEU A 142 3.88 6.59 -4.13
CA LEU A 142 5.13 6.64 -3.39
C LEU A 142 6.17 7.54 -4.07
N ASP A 143 6.25 7.49 -5.39
CA ASP A 143 7.19 8.29 -6.19
C ASP A 143 6.82 9.79 -6.19
N ASN A 144 5.53 10.11 -6.17
CA ASN A 144 5.03 11.49 -6.07
C ASN A 144 5.63 12.26 -4.87
N VAL A 145 6.02 11.58 -3.79
CA VAL A 145 6.68 12.20 -2.65
C VAL A 145 7.98 12.89 -3.07
N PHE A 146 8.89 12.19 -3.74
CA PHE A 146 10.17 12.78 -4.15
C PHE A 146 10.01 13.73 -5.33
N GLN A 147 9.07 13.43 -6.22
CA GLN A 147 8.86 14.27 -7.39
C GLN A 147 8.25 15.63 -7.04
N HIS A 148 7.28 15.72 -6.14
CA HIS A 148 6.45 16.92 -6.00
C HIS A 148 6.52 17.62 -4.63
N SER A 149 6.85 16.89 -3.56
CA SER A 149 6.74 17.43 -2.20
C SER A 149 7.97 18.23 -1.74
N HIS A 150 9.15 18.00 -2.34
CA HIS A 150 10.47 18.42 -1.83
C HIS A 150 10.77 17.93 -0.40
N ALA A 151 10.08 16.88 0.07
CA ALA A 151 10.43 16.23 1.32
C ALA A 151 11.63 15.29 1.11
N ASP A 152 12.44 15.15 2.15
CA ASP A 152 13.59 14.24 2.15
C ASP A 152 13.20 12.75 2.25
N ARG A 153 11.93 12.48 2.57
CA ARG A 153 11.41 11.14 2.85
C ARG A 153 9.90 11.07 2.80
N GLY A 154 9.37 9.87 2.58
CA GLY A 154 7.95 9.56 2.68
C GLY A 154 7.66 8.53 3.77
N PHE A 155 6.38 8.46 4.14
CA PHE A 155 5.85 7.51 5.11
C PHE A 155 4.66 6.77 4.51
N VAL A 156 4.59 5.45 4.70
CA VAL A 156 3.50 4.64 4.19
C VAL A 156 3.13 3.51 5.13
N MET A 157 1.85 3.13 5.11
CA MET A 157 1.32 1.96 5.78
C MET A 157 0.29 1.32 4.86
N MET A 158 0.36 0.00 4.70
CA MET A 158 -0.66 -0.79 4.02
C MET A 158 -1.34 -1.71 5.03
N GLN A 159 -2.66 -1.84 4.92
CA GLN A 159 -3.46 -2.84 5.61
C GLN A 159 -4.19 -3.70 4.60
N VAL A 160 -4.09 -5.01 4.78
CA VAL A 160 -4.79 -6.02 3.99
C VAL A 160 -5.81 -6.69 4.89
N HIS A 161 -7.09 -6.48 4.61
CA HIS A 161 -8.18 -7.07 5.35
C HIS A 161 -8.67 -8.31 4.59
N THR A 162 -8.20 -9.48 5.01
CA THR A 162 -8.41 -10.73 4.26
C THR A 162 -9.87 -11.18 4.19
N ARG A 163 -10.66 -10.94 5.26
CA ARG A 163 -12.06 -11.37 5.35
C ARG A 163 -13.00 -10.63 4.41
N ASN A 164 -12.83 -9.33 4.25
CA ASN A 164 -13.64 -8.49 3.36
C ASN A 164 -12.91 -8.15 2.05
N ARG A 165 -11.78 -8.84 1.76
CA ARG A 165 -10.96 -8.66 0.56
C ARG A 165 -10.69 -7.18 0.25
N THR A 166 -10.29 -6.41 1.26
CA THR A 166 -10.05 -4.96 1.11
C THR A 166 -8.58 -4.63 1.33
N CYS A 167 -8.01 -3.82 0.44
CA CYS A 167 -6.68 -3.24 0.59
C CYS A 167 -6.79 -1.75 0.88
N VAL A 168 -6.10 -1.26 1.92
CA VAL A 168 -6.09 0.15 2.33
C VAL A 168 -4.65 0.62 2.45
N LEU A 169 -4.34 1.77 1.85
CA LEU A 169 -3.02 2.38 1.92
C LEU A 169 -3.13 3.85 2.28
N GLY A 170 -2.22 4.30 3.14
CA GLY A 170 -1.99 5.70 3.43
C GLY A 170 -0.54 6.05 3.16
N VAL A 171 -0.30 7.09 2.37
CA VAL A 171 1.03 7.66 2.11
C VAL A 171 1.03 9.10 2.60
N THR A 172 2.07 9.53 3.31
CA THR A 172 2.22 10.92 3.75
C THR A 172 3.64 11.43 3.59
N ASP A 173 3.76 12.67 3.13
CA ASP A 173 4.98 13.47 3.17
C ASP A 173 4.85 14.67 4.11
N THR A 174 5.98 15.29 4.43
CA THR A 174 6.05 16.51 5.28
C THR A 174 6.45 17.75 4.48
N GLY A 175 6.32 17.69 3.15
CA GLY A 175 6.78 18.69 2.21
C GLY A 175 5.82 19.86 2.02
N ARG A 176 6.00 20.56 0.89
CA ARG A 176 5.35 21.86 0.62
C ARG A 176 3.85 21.82 0.38
N GLY A 177 3.27 20.64 0.16
CA GLY A 177 1.84 20.46 -0.16
C GLY A 177 1.46 20.79 -1.61
N ILE A 178 0.34 20.21 -2.06
CA ILE A 178 -0.18 20.31 -3.44
C ILE A 178 -0.51 21.76 -3.82
N HIS A 179 -1.22 22.49 -2.96
CA HIS A 179 -1.65 23.86 -3.27
C HIS A 179 -0.47 24.76 -3.60
N ARG A 180 0.58 24.73 -2.77
CA ARG A 180 1.78 25.53 -3.01
C ARG A 180 2.54 25.07 -4.24
N ALA A 181 2.68 23.75 -4.42
CA ALA A 181 3.31 23.20 -5.63
C ALA A 181 2.63 23.69 -6.92
N MET A 182 1.30 23.75 -6.92
CA MET A 182 0.52 24.20 -8.07
C MET A 182 0.57 25.73 -8.26
N VAL A 183 0.56 26.51 -7.18
CA VAL A 183 0.72 27.97 -7.26
C VAL A 183 2.11 28.33 -7.81
N ASP A 184 3.16 27.67 -7.36
CA ASP A 184 4.53 27.86 -7.89
C ASP A 184 4.57 27.53 -9.39
N ALA A 185 3.92 26.43 -9.81
CA ALA A 185 3.85 26.01 -11.22
C ALA A 185 3.00 26.94 -12.11
N ALA A 186 1.97 27.57 -11.55
CA ALA A 186 1.11 28.53 -12.25
C ALA A 186 1.87 29.80 -12.68
N HIS A 187 2.88 30.21 -11.89
CA HIS A 187 3.80 31.29 -12.28
C HIS A 187 4.72 30.89 -13.46
N GLY A 188 4.84 29.58 -13.76
CA GLY A 188 5.70 29.00 -14.79
C GLY A 188 4.99 28.51 -16.07
N SER A 189 3.69 28.81 -16.24
CA SER A 189 2.87 28.60 -17.47
C SER A 189 2.18 27.23 -17.67
N SER A 190 2.19 26.30 -16.70
CA SER A 190 1.58 24.96 -16.88
C SER A 190 0.25 24.72 -16.16
N VAL A 191 -0.18 25.65 -15.30
CA VAL A 191 -1.38 25.53 -14.46
C VAL A 191 -2.20 26.82 -14.52
N ASP A 192 -3.52 26.71 -14.66
CA ASP A 192 -4.43 27.87 -14.63
C ASP A 192 -4.54 28.43 -13.20
N PRO A 193 -4.05 29.67 -12.94
CA PRO A 193 -4.07 30.27 -11.60
C PRO A 193 -5.46 30.39 -10.99
N THR A 194 -6.52 30.46 -11.82
CA THR A 194 -7.90 30.58 -11.32
C THR A 194 -8.40 29.31 -10.65
N ARG A 195 -7.81 28.17 -10.98
CA ARG A 195 -8.21 26.84 -10.49
C ARG A 195 -7.52 26.43 -9.20
N VAL A 196 -6.47 27.16 -8.81
CA VAL A 196 -5.61 26.86 -7.66
C VAL A 196 -5.65 27.97 -6.61
N ARG A 197 -6.78 28.67 -6.51
CA ARG A 197 -6.99 29.77 -5.54
C ARG A 197 -7.11 29.28 -4.11
N THR A 198 -7.64 28.08 -3.93
CA THR A 198 -7.84 27.47 -2.62
C THR A 198 -7.21 26.08 -2.57
N ALA A 199 -6.89 25.62 -1.37
CA ALA A 199 -6.18 24.36 -1.19
C ALA A 199 -6.99 23.16 -1.68
N ASP A 200 -8.30 23.14 -1.45
CA ASP A 200 -9.20 22.10 -1.95
C ASP A 200 -9.37 22.14 -3.47
N SER A 201 -9.45 23.34 -4.08
CA SER A 201 -9.55 23.48 -5.54
C SER A 201 -8.27 23.03 -6.23
N ALA A 202 -7.11 23.30 -5.63
CA ALA A 202 -5.83 22.82 -6.14
C ALA A 202 -5.69 21.29 -6.03
N ILE A 203 -6.20 20.68 -4.96
CA ILE A 203 -6.26 19.21 -4.86
C ILE A 203 -7.20 18.64 -5.92
N ALA A 204 -8.40 19.22 -6.09
CA ALA A 204 -9.34 18.77 -7.11
C ALA A 204 -8.73 18.87 -8.51
N HIS A 205 -8.02 19.96 -8.81
CA HIS A 205 -7.32 20.13 -10.07
C HIS A 205 -6.18 19.11 -10.25
N ALA A 206 -5.39 18.81 -9.19
CA ALA A 206 -4.33 17.80 -9.24
C ALA A 206 -4.84 16.37 -9.53
N LEU A 207 -6.13 16.11 -9.33
CA LEU A 207 -6.79 14.82 -9.60
C LEU A 207 -7.40 14.74 -11.02
N GLU A 208 -7.25 15.77 -11.84
CA GLU A 208 -7.69 15.78 -13.23
C GLU A 208 -6.60 15.29 -14.18
N GLN A 209 -7.04 14.78 -15.34
CA GLN A 209 -6.14 14.24 -16.35
C GLN A 209 -5.20 15.32 -16.88
N GLY A 210 -3.92 14.97 -17.05
CA GLY A 210 -2.94 15.86 -17.66
C GLY A 210 -2.43 16.98 -16.76
N VAL A 211 -2.77 16.97 -15.47
CA VAL A 211 -2.38 18.04 -14.53
C VAL A 211 -1.07 17.69 -13.84
N THR A 212 -0.05 18.53 -14.02
CA THR A 212 1.27 18.40 -13.38
C THR A 212 1.86 19.76 -13.02
N SER A 213 2.64 19.79 -11.94
CA SER A 213 3.40 20.99 -11.53
C SER A 213 4.75 21.14 -12.26
N LYS A 214 5.14 20.19 -13.13
CA LYS A 214 6.48 20.12 -13.76
C LYS A 214 6.51 20.41 -15.27
N GLY A 215 5.45 20.96 -15.88
CA GLY A 215 5.45 21.27 -17.31
C GLY A 215 5.31 20.05 -18.23
N LYS A 216 5.70 20.15 -19.51
CA LYS A 216 5.33 19.22 -20.60
C LYS A 216 5.99 17.83 -20.55
N ASP A 217 7.04 17.62 -19.76
CA ASP A 217 7.81 16.37 -19.75
C ASP A 217 7.23 15.29 -18.83
N ASN A 218 6.26 15.65 -17.97
CA ASN A 218 5.52 14.71 -17.12
C ASN A 218 4.04 14.70 -17.50
N GLN A 219 3.45 13.52 -17.73
CA GLN A 219 2.11 13.42 -18.29
C GLN A 219 0.97 13.78 -17.32
N GLY A 220 1.25 13.99 -16.02
CA GLY A 220 0.22 14.39 -15.04
C GLY A 220 -0.88 13.36 -14.83
N ASN A 221 -0.53 12.07 -14.91
CA ASN A 221 -1.50 10.98 -14.89
C ASN A 221 -1.58 10.22 -13.55
N GLY A 222 -0.59 10.37 -12.64
CA GLY A 222 -0.50 9.58 -11.40
C GLY A 222 -1.76 9.63 -10.53
N LEU A 223 -2.08 10.81 -9.98
CA LEU A 223 -3.26 10.98 -9.11
C LEU A 223 -4.58 10.83 -9.86
N HIS A 224 -4.64 11.19 -11.15
CA HIS A 224 -5.81 10.99 -11.98
C HIS A 224 -6.13 9.49 -12.18
N GLY A 225 -5.11 8.70 -12.54
CA GLY A 225 -5.22 7.26 -12.72
C GLY A 225 -5.64 6.57 -11.43
N LEU A 226 -5.05 6.96 -10.30
CA LEU A 226 -5.48 6.49 -8.97
C LEU A 226 -6.96 6.79 -8.73
N ARG A 227 -7.39 8.04 -8.96
CA ARG A 227 -8.78 8.44 -8.79
C ARG A 227 -9.71 7.60 -9.67
N ARG A 228 -9.42 7.46 -10.96
CA ARG A 228 -10.27 6.67 -11.86
C ARG A 228 -10.31 5.21 -11.49
N ALA A 229 -9.18 4.61 -11.13
CA ALA A 229 -9.11 3.23 -10.64
C ALA A 229 -10.04 3.02 -9.43
N VAL A 230 -9.99 3.92 -8.45
CA VAL A 230 -10.86 3.89 -7.28
C VAL A 230 -12.34 4.05 -7.66
N GLU A 231 -12.66 4.97 -8.57
CA GLU A 231 -14.03 5.19 -9.05
C GLU A 231 -14.59 3.97 -9.81
N ILE A 232 -13.80 3.31 -10.66
CA ILE A 232 -14.18 2.09 -11.39
C ILE A 232 -14.41 0.93 -10.41
N ASN A 233 -13.48 0.73 -9.48
CA ASN A 233 -13.56 -0.33 -8.48
C ASN A 233 -14.70 -0.11 -7.47
N GLY A 234 -15.20 1.12 -7.33
CA GLY A 234 -16.16 1.50 -6.29
C GLY A 234 -15.52 1.58 -4.89
N GLY A 235 -14.24 1.91 -4.85
CA GLY A 235 -13.44 2.06 -3.63
C GLY A 235 -13.61 3.43 -2.96
N GLN A 236 -12.59 3.84 -2.19
CA GLN A 236 -12.55 5.16 -1.55
C GLN A 236 -11.20 5.83 -1.77
N LEU A 237 -11.19 7.16 -1.90
CA LEU A 237 -9.97 7.96 -2.01
C LEU A 237 -10.13 9.24 -1.18
N SER A 238 -9.12 9.57 -0.41
CA SER A 238 -9.04 10.81 0.36
C SER A 238 -7.66 11.43 0.16
N VAL A 239 -7.63 12.68 -0.27
CA VAL A 239 -6.41 13.47 -0.37
C VAL A 239 -6.54 14.67 0.56
N ARG A 240 -5.61 14.81 1.51
CA ARG A 240 -5.52 15.97 2.40
C ARG A 240 -4.16 16.62 2.19
N SER A 241 -4.13 17.90 1.87
CA SER A 241 -2.88 18.63 1.66
C SER A 241 -2.99 20.06 2.15
N GLY A 242 -2.07 20.49 3.00
CA GLY A 242 -2.16 21.78 3.68
C GLY A 242 -3.53 21.96 4.34
N ARG A 243 -4.24 23.02 3.98
CA ARG A 243 -5.56 23.33 4.57
C ARG A 243 -6.75 22.78 3.79
N GLY A 244 -6.50 22.04 2.72
CA GLY A 244 -7.51 21.48 1.85
C GLY A 244 -7.69 19.98 2.06
N SER A 245 -8.90 19.51 1.76
CA SER A 245 -9.19 18.09 1.65
C SER A 245 -10.15 17.83 0.50
N TRP A 246 -9.97 16.67 -0.14
CA TRP A 246 -10.80 16.13 -1.18
C TRP A 246 -11.07 14.66 -0.85
N ARG A 247 -12.30 14.20 -0.95
CA ARG A 247 -12.67 12.81 -0.66
C ARG A 247 -13.73 12.31 -1.63
N TYR A 248 -13.49 11.12 -2.16
CA TYR A 248 -14.44 10.31 -2.89
C TYR A 248 -14.85 9.10 -2.06
N ARG A 249 -16.17 8.96 -1.85
CA ARG A 249 -16.80 7.83 -1.15
C ARG A 249 -18.25 7.74 -1.60
N ASP A 250 -18.77 6.52 -1.74
CA ASP A 250 -20.18 6.25 -2.09
C ASP A 250 -20.62 7.00 -3.36
N ALA A 251 -19.75 6.99 -4.39
CA ALA A 251 -19.92 7.70 -5.66
C ALA A 251 -20.09 9.23 -5.55
N ALA A 252 -19.78 9.82 -4.40
CA ALA A 252 -19.86 11.26 -4.17
C ALA A 252 -18.47 11.85 -3.87
N VAL A 253 -18.23 13.04 -4.42
CA VAL A 253 -17.05 13.86 -4.11
C VAL A 253 -17.42 14.92 -3.08
N THR A 254 -16.59 15.06 -2.06
CA THR A 254 -16.66 16.13 -1.06
C THR A 254 -15.34 16.85 -0.99
N THR A 255 -15.38 18.18 -0.95
CA THR A 255 -14.20 19.03 -0.75
C THR A 255 -14.42 19.93 0.47
N ALA A 256 -13.33 20.26 1.16
CA ALA A 256 -13.39 21.16 2.30
C ALA A 256 -12.08 21.92 2.49
N ILE A 257 -12.21 23.15 3.00
CA ILE A 257 -11.11 23.99 3.45
C ILE A 257 -11.27 24.21 4.95
N ASP A 258 -10.19 24.02 5.69
CA ASP A 258 -10.10 24.50 7.08
C ASP A 258 -8.97 25.52 7.21
N VAL A 259 -9.35 26.80 7.17
CA VAL A 259 -8.42 27.93 7.31
C VAL A 259 -7.72 27.99 8.67
N ARG A 260 -8.26 27.32 9.70
CA ARG A 260 -7.69 27.27 11.05
C ARG A 260 -6.86 26.03 11.29
N ARG A 261 -6.81 25.09 10.33
CA ARG A 261 -6.00 23.88 10.45
C ARG A 261 -4.54 24.24 10.76
N PRO A 262 -3.94 23.67 11.82
CA PRO A 262 -2.52 23.83 12.11
C PRO A 262 -1.68 23.13 11.02
N LEU A 263 -0.56 23.74 10.65
CA LEU A 263 0.42 23.18 9.71
C LEU A 263 1.72 22.86 10.47
N LEU A 264 2.49 21.88 9.99
CA LEU A 264 3.81 21.58 10.56
C LEU A 264 4.70 22.82 10.51
N ASP A 265 4.75 23.47 9.35
CA ASP A 265 5.29 24.80 9.16
C ASP A 265 4.51 25.56 8.09
N ALA A 266 4.13 26.81 8.37
CA ALA A 266 3.30 27.61 7.47
C ALA A 266 4.05 28.05 6.19
N ASN A 267 5.38 28.07 6.23
CA ASN A 267 6.26 28.55 5.17
C ASN A 267 6.97 27.44 4.39
N SER A 268 6.99 26.20 4.86
CA SER A 268 7.68 25.11 4.13
C SER A 268 6.98 23.75 4.18
N SER A 269 6.20 23.46 5.22
CA SER A 269 5.79 22.08 5.53
C SER A 269 4.28 21.99 5.73
N HIS A 270 3.56 21.91 4.62
CA HIS A 270 2.09 21.83 4.59
C HIS A 270 1.58 20.39 4.59
N SER A 271 2.45 19.41 4.33
CA SER A 271 2.17 17.97 4.21
C SER A 271 1.16 17.61 3.12
N THR A 272 1.27 16.40 2.60
CA THR A 272 0.23 15.76 1.79
C THR A 272 0.03 14.34 2.27
N THR A 273 -1.22 13.95 2.45
CA THR A 273 -1.66 12.60 2.76
C THR A 273 -2.57 12.12 1.64
N VAL A 274 -2.22 10.99 1.02
CA VAL A 274 -3.05 10.28 0.06
C VAL A 274 -3.44 8.95 0.69
N ASP A 275 -4.74 8.75 0.90
CA ASP A 275 -5.31 7.52 1.45
C ASP A 275 -6.31 6.93 0.46
N TRP A 276 -6.18 5.65 0.15
CA TRP A 276 -7.10 4.98 -0.75
C TRP A 276 -7.38 3.55 -0.33
N ARG A 277 -8.54 3.08 -0.80
CA ARG A 277 -9.06 1.75 -0.56
C ARG A 277 -9.57 1.16 -1.87
N LEU A 278 -9.16 -0.07 -2.16
CA LEU A 278 -9.77 -0.90 -3.18
C LEU A 278 -10.41 -2.15 -2.57
N ASP A 279 -11.52 -2.55 -3.17
CA ASP A 279 -12.19 -3.83 -2.97
C ASP A 279 -11.57 -4.85 -3.94
N CYS A 280 -10.76 -5.76 -3.42
CA CYS A 280 -10.11 -6.82 -4.18
C CYS A 280 -11.11 -7.87 -4.69
N ALA A 281 -12.37 -7.83 -4.28
CA ALA A 281 -13.46 -8.64 -4.81
C ALA A 281 -14.19 -7.99 -6.00
N LYS A 282 -13.71 -6.84 -6.49
CA LYS A 282 -14.27 -6.15 -7.66
C LYS A 282 -13.19 -5.91 -8.70
N ALA A 283 -13.48 -6.29 -9.94
CA ALA A 283 -12.57 -6.07 -11.05
C ALA A 283 -12.33 -4.57 -11.29
N VAL A 284 -11.16 -4.25 -11.83
CA VAL A 284 -10.78 -2.88 -12.20
C VAL A 284 -9.70 -2.95 -13.29
N SER A 285 -9.72 -2.02 -14.23
CA SER A 285 -8.68 -1.93 -15.26
C SER A 285 -7.94 -0.60 -15.15
N ILE A 286 -6.62 -0.68 -14.93
CA ILE A 286 -5.77 0.51 -14.95
C ILE A 286 -5.69 1.13 -16.34
N ASN A 287 -5.79 0.31 -17.39
CA ASN A 287 -5.82 0.78 -18.77
C ASN A 287 -7.09 1.61 -19.04
N GLU A 288 -8.25 1.13 -18.59
CA GLU A 288 -9.50 1.90 -18.62
C GLU A 288 -9.37 3.20 -17.80
N ALA A 289 -8.79 3.12 -16.59
CA ALA A 289 -8.61 4.29 -15.73
C ALA A 289 -7.74 5.38 -16.38
N LEU A 290 -6.75 4.99 -17.18
CA LEU A 290 -5.85 5.89 -17.91
C LEU A 290 -6.34 6.25 -19.32
N GLY A 291 -7.46 5.68 -19.78
CA GLY A 291 -7.97 5.85 -21.14
C GLY A 291 -7.04 5.26 -22.22
N ARG A 292 -6.29 4.21 -21.88
CA ARG A 292 -5.35 3.52 -22.78
C ARG A 292 -5.98 2.23 -23.33
N PRO A 293 -5.55 1.78 -24.53
CA PRO A 293 -5.89 0.44 -25.01
C PRO A 293 -5.43 -0.62 -24.00
N GLU A 294 -6.08 -1.78 -24.01
CA GLU A 294 -5.75 -2.90 -23.13
C GLU A 294 -4.34 -3.41 -23.46
N ILE A 295 -3.43 -3.27 -22.50
CA ILE A 295 -2.07 -3.81 -22.52
C ILE A 295 -2.03 -4.98 -21.55
N GLU A 296 -1.19 -5.97 -21.83
CA GLU A 296 -0.90 -7.10 -20.95
C GLU A 296 -0.45 -6.62 -19.55
N SER A 297 -0.69 -7.46 -18.55
CA SER A 297 -0.38 -7.14 -17.15
C SER A 297 1.12 -6.93 -16.97
N ALA A 298 1.52 -5.71 -16.57
CA ALA A 298 2.93 -5.40 -16.29
C ALA A 298 3.49 -6.23 -15.13
N VAL A 299 2.63 -6.62 -14.17
CA VAL A 299 3.04 -7.53 -13.08
C VAL A 299 3.36 -8.89 -13.66
N LEU A 300 2.50 -9.41 -14.54
CA LEU A 300 2.71 -10.67 -15.22
C LEU A 300 3.97 -10.64 -16.11
N GLU A 301 4.14 -9.64 -16.97
CA GLU A 301 5.34 -9.47 -17.81
C GLU A 301 6.65 -9.56 -17.01
N ALA A 302 6.68 -9.01 -15.79
CA ALA A 302 7.86 -9.02 -14.94
C ALA A 302 8.21 -10.40 -14.37
N ILE A 303 7.25 -11.32 -14.29
CA ILE A 303 7.41 -12.67 -13.71
C ILE A 303 7.23 -13.80 -14.73
N THR A 304 6.82 -13.49 -15.96
CA THR A 304 6.75 -14.45 -17.08
C THR A 304 8.15 -14.86 -17.49
N THR A 305 8.38 -16.16 -17.61
CA THR A 305 9.64 -16.68 -18.14
C THR A 305 9.72 -16.51 -19.66
N ALA A 306 10.91 -16.66 -20.25
CA ALA A 306 11.08 -16.64 -21.70
C ALA A 306 10.26 -17.71 -22.45
N GLU A 307 9.68 -18.67 -21.73
CA GLU A 307 8.90 -19.79 -22.24
C GLU A 307 7.38 -19.64 -21.97
N ASP A 308 6.92 -18.42 -21.64
CA ASP A 308 5.49 -18.02 -21.49
C ASP A 308 4.72 -18.76 -20.38
N TYR A 309 5.43 -19.15 -19.31
CA TYR A 309 4.84 -19.64 -18.06
C TYR A 309 5.41 -18.93 -16.84
N TYR A 310 4.68 -19.03 -15.73
CA TYR A 310 5.04 -18.46 -14.44
C TYR A 310 5.68 -19.54 -13.57
N ARG A 311 6.84 -19.24 -12.98
CA ARG A 311 7.56 -20.20 -12.13
C ARG A 311 7.55 -19.72 -10.68
N ILE A 312 7.12 -20.57 -9.76
CA ILE A 312 7.36 -20.38 -8.32
C ILE A 312 8.60 -21.19 -7.97
N ASP A 313 9.69 -20.50 -7.62
CA ASP A 313 11.01 -21.11 -7.45
C ASP A 313 11.13 -22.00 -6.21
N ALA A 314 11.99 -23.01 -6.30
CA ALA A 314 12.22 -23.98 -5.24
C ALA A 314 12.73 -23.34 -3.95
N THR A 315 13.58 -22.31 -4.06
CA THR A 315 14.12 -21.56 -2.92
C THR A 315 13.03 -20.83 -2.14
N GLU A 316 11.99 -20.35 -2.82
CA GLU A 316 10.84 -19.76 -2.18
C GLU A 316 9.95 -20.83 -1.54
N LEU A 317 9.68 -21.91 -2.27
CA LEU A 317 8.83 -23.00 -1.79
C LEU A 317 9.44 -23.74 -0.60
N GLU A 318 10.76 -23.86 -0.50
CA GLU A 318 11.45 -24.53 0.61
C GLU A 318 11.03 -23.98 1.98
N ALA A 319 10.83 -22.66 2.10
CA ALA A 319 10.37 -22.02 3.33
C ALA A 319 8.86 -22.25 3.62
N LEU A 320 8.08 -22.63 2.61
CA LEU A 320 6.62 -22.63 2.62
C LEU A 320 6.00 -24.03 2.70
N VAL A 321 6.70 -25.09 2.26
CA VAL A 321 6.16 -26.46 2.15
C VAL A 321 5.79 -27.16 3.48
N GLY A 322 6.20 -26.57 4.61
CA GLY A 322 6.06 -27.15 5.95
C GLY A 322 4.74 -26.88 6.68
N SER A 323 3.87 -25.99 6.19
CA SER A 323 2.64 -25.63 6.92
C SER A 323 1.41 -25.42 6.02
N ARG A 324 0.22 -25.66 6.60
CA ARG A 324 -1.06 -25.37 5.93
C ARG A 324 -1.26 -23.87 5.69
N GLN A 325 -0.80 -23.02 6.60
CA GLN A 325 -0.94 -21.58 6.45
C GLN A 325 -0.18 -21.08 5.22
N HIS A 326 1.10 -21.46 5.10
CA HIS A 326 1.92 -21.13 3.94
C HIS A 326 1.38 -21.77 2.64
N GLY A 327 0.81 -22.97 2.72
CA GLY A 327 0.09 -23.57 1.58
C GLY A 327 -1.09 -22.72 1.12
N SER A 328 -1.85 -22.11 2.04
CA SER A 328 -2.95 -21.20 1.68
C SER A 328 -2.43 -19.92 1.00
N GLU A 329 -1.25 -19.42 1.39
CA GLU A 329 -0.62 -18.26 0.77
C GLU A 329 -0.16 -18.57 -0.67
N VAL A 330 0.51 -19.71 -0.87
CA VAL A 330 0.88 -20.19 -2.20
C VAL A 330 -0.35 -20.42 -3.08
N ARG A 331 -1.42 -21.04 -2.56
CA ARG A 331 -2.67 -21.20 -3.31
C ARG A 331 -3.24 -19.85 -3.74
N THR A 332 -3.29 -18.87 -2.83
CA THR A 332 -3.83 -17.54 -3.10
C THR A 332 -3.05 -16.86 -4.21
N ARG A 333 -1.72 -16.95 -4.18
CA ARG A 333 -0.85 -16.45 -5.23
C ARG A 333 -1.11 -17.10 -6.58
N ILE A 334 -1.18 -18.43 -6.64
CA ILE A 334 -1.46 -19.16 -7.89
C ILE A 334 -2.78 -18.68 -8.50
N ARG A 335 -3.82 -18.57 -7.67
CA ARG A 335 -5.13 -18.05 -8.13
C ARG A 335 -5.01 -16.65 -8.70
N ASN A 336 -4.30 -15.78 -8.01
CA ASN A 336 -4.06 -14.41 -8.42
C ASN A 336 -3.34 -14.32 -9.77
N TYR A 337 -2.32 -15.17 -10.00
CA TYR A 337 -1.64 -15.24 -11.30
C TYR A 337 -2.58 -15.73 -12.41
N VAL A 338 -3.33 -16.81 -12.18
CA VAL A 338 -4.31 -17.32 -13.15
C VAL A 338 -5.36 -16.26 -13.47
N THR A 339 -5.91 -15.58 -12.46
CA THR A 339 -6.90 -14.50 -12.65
C THR A 339 -6.33 -13.28 -13.39
N ALA A 340 -5.04 -12.99 -13.23
CA ALA A 340 -4.37 -11.93 -13.97
C ALA A 340 -4.12 -12.31 -15.45
N GLY A 341 -4.27 -13.58 -15.83
CA GLY A 341 -4.10 -14.05 -17.21
C GLY A 341 -2.99 -15.09 -17.40
N ALA A 342 -2.42 -15.63 -16.32
CA ALA A 342 -1.39 -16.65 -16.43
C ALA A 342 -1.90 -17.93 -17.12
N GLY A 343 -1.34 -18.26 -18.29
CA GLY A 343 -1.69 -19.46 -19.03
C GLY A 343 -1.21 -20.75 -18.35
N GLN A 344 0.00 -20.73 -17.77
CA GLN A 344 0.59 -21.86 -17.05
C GLN A 344 1.39 -21.42 -15.82
N VAL A 345 1.22 -22.11 -14.71
CA VAL A 345 1.96 -21.90 -13.46
C VAL A 345 2.70 -23.18 -13.09
N VAL A 346 4.03 -23.08 -12.99
CA VAL A 346 4.95 -24.18 -12.69
C VAL A 346 5.48 -24.02 -11.26
N LEU A 347 5.24 -25.01 -10.41
CA LEU A 347 5.85 -25.11 -9.08
C LEU A 347 7.16 -25.89 -9.20
N ASP A 348 8.28 -25.22 -8.89
CA ASP A 348 9.60 -25.85 -8.89
C ASP A 348 9.86 -26.55 -7.55
N LEU A 349 9.89 -27.88 -7.55
CA LEU A 349 10.21 -28.68 -6.37
C LEU A 349 11.62 -29.29 -6.43
N ARG A 350 12.50 -28.81 -7.33
CA ARG A 350 13.89 -29.28 -7.41
C ARG A 350 14.61 -29.02 -6.09
N GLY A 351 15.20 -30.07 -5.53
CA GLY A 351 15.93 -29.96 -4.26
C GLY A 351 15.05 -29.90 -3.00
N ILE A 352 13.72 -29.89 -3.12
CA ILE A 352 12.83 -29.93 -1.96
C ILE A 352 12.73 -31.37 -1.45
N PRO A 353 13.20 -31.66 -0.20
CA PRO A 353 13.32 -33.02 0.28
C PRO A 353 11.96 -33.69 0.50
N LEU A 354 10.99 -32.96 1.07
CA LEU A 354 9.67 -33.47 1.39
C LEU A 354 8.64 -32.34 1.43
N VAL A 355 7.49 -32.56 0.79
CA VAL A 355 6.30 -31.71 0.91
C VAL A 355 5.34 -32.32 1.94
N SER A 356 4.79 -31.52 2.85
CA SER A 356 3.81 -32.02 3.81
C SER A 356 2.48 -32.38 3.12
N SER A 357 1.78 -33.43 3.58
CA SER A 357 0.45 -33.77 3.07
C SER A 357 -0.55 -32.62 3.22
N SER A 358 -0.42 -31.83 4.29
CA SER A 358 -1.23 -30.61 4.50
C SER A 358 -0.97 -29.55 3.44
N PHE A 359 0.28 -29.36 3.02
CA PHE A 359 0.61 -28.43 1.94
C PHE A 359 0.10 -28.95 0.60
N ALA A 360 0.33 -30.23 0.30
CA ALA A 360 -0.12 -30.86 -0.94
C ALA A 360 -1.64 -30.76 -1.13
N ASP A 361 -2.42 -31.02 -0.07
CA ASP A 361 -3.88 -30.83 -0.10
C ASP A 361 -4.27 -29.35 -0.17
N GLU A 362 -3.66 -28.50 0.65
CA GLU A 362 -4.03 -27.07 0.70
C GLU A 362 -3.78 -26.36 -0.63
N VAL A 363 -2.69 -26.70 -1.33
CA VAL A 363 -2.35 -26.12 -2.63
C VAL A 363 -3.00 -26.94 -3.74
N MET A 364 -2.51 -28.16 -3.98
CA MET A 364 -2.82 -28.93 -5.19
C MET A 364 -4.22 -29.52 -5.15
N GLY A 365 -4.59 -30.14 -4.03
CA GLY A 365 -5.91 -30.76 -3.87
C GLY A 365 -7.04 -29.74 -4.03
N LYS A 366 -6.98 -28.65 -3.26
CA LYS A 366 -7.99 -27.59 -3.33
C LYS A 366 -8.01 -26.85 -4.66
N LEU A 367 -6.86 -26.56 -5.29
CA LEU A 367 -6.85 -25.98 -6.64
C LEU A 367 -7.52 -26.90 -7.66
N ALA A 368 -7.23 -28.21 -7.62
CA ALA A 368 -7.84 -29.17 -8.53
C ALA A 368 -9.37 -29.22 -8.39
N LEU A 369 -9.88 -29.12 -7.15
CA LEU A 369 -11.32 -29.04 -6.90
C LEU A 369 -11.92 -27.69 -7.34
N GLU A 370 -11.25 -26.57 -7.03
CA GLU A 370 -11.72 -25.20 -7.34
C GLU A 370 -11.77 -24.94 -8.85
N MET A 371 -10.76 -25.38 -9.60
CA MET A 371 -10.64 -25.16 -11.05
C MET A 371 -11.35 -26.24 -11.88
N GLY A 372 -11.56 -27.42 -11.29
CA GLY A 372 -11.89 -28.63 -12.01
C GLY A 372 -10.65 -29.31 -12.59
N GLU A 373 -10.67 -30.65 -12.63
CA GLU A 373 -9.48 -31.46 -12.95
C GLU A 373 -8.86 -31.11 -14.30
N LEU A 374 -9.68 -30.91 -15.34
CA LEU A 374 -9.19 -30.67 -16.69
C LEU A 374 -8.46 -29.33 -16.79
N GLU A 375 -9.01 -28.28 -16.18
CA GLU A 375 -8.37 -26.96 -16.19
C GLU A 375 -7.12 -26.97 -15.32
N PHE A 376 -7.19 -27.54 -14.12
CA PHE A 376 -6.03 -27.70 -13.23
C PHE A 376 -4.85 -28.36 -13.94
N ARG A 377 -5.06 -29.45 -14.68
CA ARG A 377 -3.99 -30.17 -15.40
C ARG A 377 -3.43 -29.40 -16.60
N ARG A 378 -4.17 -28.43 -17.15
CA ARG A 378 -3.72 -27.58 -18.26
C ARG A 378 -2.96 -26.35 -17.79
N THR A 379 -3.25 -25.88 -16.57
CA THR A 379 -2.73 -24.63 -16.03
C THR A 379 -1.62 -24.87 -15.01
N ILE A 380 -1.70 -25.90 -14.16
CA ILE A 380 -0.80 -26.09 -13.01
C ILE A 380 0.14 -27.27 -13.26
N PHE A 381 1.44 -26.99 -13.20
CA PHE A 381 2.51 -27.95 -13.43
C PHE A 381 3.45 -28.03 -12.24
N VAL A 382 4.11 -29.18 -12.10
CA VAL A 382 5.13 -29.42 -11.08
C VAL A 382 6.40 -29.87 -11.77
N ASP A 383 7.48 -29.14 -11.53
CA ASP A 383 8.80 -29.47 -12.02
C ASP A 383 9.69 -30.02 -10.88
N GLY A 384 10.61 -30.92 -11.20
CA GLY A 384 11.64 -31.37 -10.26
C GLY A 384 11.21 -32.17 -9.04
N ALA A 385 9.93 -32.54 -8.91
CA ALA A 385 9.44 -33.28 -7.75
C ALA A 385 10.04 -34.69 -7.64
N SER A 386 10.50 -35.05 -6.43
CA SER A 386 10.90 -36.42 -6.10
C SER A 386 9.72 -37.40 -6.23
N PRO A 387 9.97 -38.71 -6.42
CA PRO A 387 8.89 -39.71 -6.49
C PRO A 387 7.97 -39.70 -5.26
N VAL A 388 8.53 -39.44 -4.08
CA VAL A 388 7.76 -39.31 -2.83
C VAL A 388 6.85 -38.10 -2.88
N ASN A 389 7.37 -36.93 -3.26
CA ASN A 389 6.56 -35.71 -3.37
C ASN A 389 5.47 -35.83 -4.43
N ARG A 390 5.76 -36.48 -5.57
CA ARG A 390 4.75 -36.76 -6.60
C ARG A 390 3.62 -37.62 -6.05
N GLY A 391 3.94 -38.71 -5.37
CA GLY A 391 2.92 -39.58 -4.76
C GLY A 391 2.06 -38.86 -3.71
N LEU A 392 2.65 -37.96 -2.91
CA LEU A 392 1.91 -37.15 -1.94
C LEU A 392 0.97 -36.14 -2.63
N ILE A 393 1.43 -35.50 -3.70
CA ILE A 393 0.65 -34.54 -4.49
C ILE A 393 -0.52 -35.25 -5.20
N GLU A 394 -0.24 -36.35 -5.91
CA GLU A 394 -1.26 -37.13 -6.61
C GLU A 394 -2.33 -37.64 -5.65
N ARG A 395 -1.90 -38.18 -4.50
CA ARG A 395 -2.84 -38.65 -3.48
C ARG A 395 -3.74 -37.53 -2.93
N ALA A 396 -3.19 -36.34 -2.73
CA ALA A 396 -3.96 -35.19 -2.24
C ALA A 396 -5.01 -34.74 -3.26
N ILE A 397 -4.66 -34.72 -4.55
CA ILE A 397 -5.58 -34.40 -5.65
C ILE A 397 -6.69 -35.44 -5.74
N GLU A 398 -6.36 -36.72 -5.77
CA GLU A 398 -7.34 -37.82 -5.85
C GLU A 398 -8.34 -37.77 -4.71
N LEU A 399 -7.85 -37.63 -3.47
CA LEU A 399 -8.70 -37.59 -2.28
C LEU A 399 -9.72 -36.45 -2.36
N ARG A 400 -9.29 -35.27 -2.80
CA ARG A 400 -10.14 -34.08 -2.87
C ARG A 400 -11.17 -34.17 -4.00
N LEU A 401 -10.78 -34.68 -5.16
CA LEU A 401 -11.70 -34.89 -6.28
C LEU A 401 -12.74 -35.98 -5.96
N GLN A 402 -12.37 -37.01 -5.19
CA GLN A 402 -13.30 -38.06 -4.75
C GLN A 402 -14.26 -37.59 -3.64
N SER A 403 -13.77 -36.80 -2.68
CA SER A 403 -14.57 -36.32 -1.54
C SER A 403 -15.55 -35.20 -1.91
N GLY A 404 -15.27 -34.45 -2.99
CA GLY A 404 -16.05 -33.26 -3.38
C GLY A 404 -16.09 -32.16 -2.32
N THR A 405 -15.25 -32.27 -1.28
CA THR A 405 -15.16 -31.41 -0.08
C THR A 405 -13.73 -31.32 0.36
#